data_AF-A0AB34GCQ2-F1
#
_entry.id   AF-A0AB34GCQ2-F1
#
_cell.length_a   1.000
_cell.length_b   1.000
_cell.length_c   1.000
_cell.angle_alpha   90.00
_cell.angle_beta   90.00
_cell.angle_gamma   90.00
#
_symmetry.space_group_name_H-M   'P 1'
#
loop_
_entity.id
_entity.type
_entity.pdbx_description
1 polymer ?
#
loop_
_entity_poly.entity_id
_entity_poly.type
_entity_poly.pdbx_seq_one_letter_code
_entity_poly.pdbx_strand_id
1 'polypeptide(L)'
;MNAELQSKLKDLFNVDASKLESLAAKNRALNEQIARLEQEREKEPNRLESLRKLKASLQADVQKYQAYMSNLESHSAILDQKLNGLDEEISRVELECETMKQENSRLQNIVDNQKYSVADIERINHERNELQQTINKLTKELEAEQQQLWNEELKYARGKEAIETQLAEYHKLARKLKLIPKGAENSKGYDFEIKFNPEAGANCLVKYRAQVYVPLKELLNQTEEEINKALNKKMGLEDTLEQLNTMITESRRSVRTLKEEVQKLDDLHQQKVKEAEEEDKRCANELESLEKHKHLLESAVNEGLSEAMNELDAIQRE
;
A
#
# COMPACT_ATOMS: atom_id res chain seq x y z
N MET A 1 -24.40 169.24 66.36
CA MET A 1 -23.27 169.86 67.08
C MET A 1 -23.18 171.30 66.62
N ASN A 2 -23.19 172.24 67.56
CA ASN A 2 -23.53 173.65 67.37
C ASN A 2 -22.55 174.33 66.38
N ALA A 3 -23.05 174.76 65.22
CA ALA A 3 -22.23 175.13 64.05
C ALA A 3 -21.25 176.28 64.35
N GLU A 4 -21.58 177.18 65.29
CA GLU A 4 -20.68 178.26 65.76
C GLU A 4 -19.47 177.75 66.56
N LEU A 5 -19.62 176.67 67.32
CA LEU A 5 -18.54 176.10 68.15
C LEU A 5 -17.57 175.27 67.31
N GLN A 6 -18.09 174.60 66.26
CA GLN A 6 -17.26 174.00 65.22
C GLN A 6 -16.49 175.05 64.43
N SER A 7 -17.09 176.20 64.11
CA SER A 7 -16.39 177.29 63.41
C SER A 7 -15.25 177.86 64.26
N LYS A 8 -15.44 178.09 65.56
CA LYS A 8 -14.40 178.65 66.45
C LYS A 8 -13.26 177.67 66.77
N LEU A 9 -13.50 176.36 66.85
CA LEU A 9 -12.42 175.37 66.99
C LEU A 9 -11.59 175.21 65.70
N LYS A 10 -12.22 175.41 64.54
CA LYS A 10 -11.60 175.27 63.21
C LYS A 10 -10.54 176.36 62.97
N ASP A 11 -10.78 177.58 63.45
CA ASP A 11 -9.82 178.69 63.35
C ASP A 11 -8.68 178.64 64.38
N LEU A 12 -8.93 178.09 65.59
CA LEU A 12 -7.91 178.01 66.65
C LEU A 12 -6.85 176.92 66.44
N PHE A 13 -7.18 175.83 65.73
CA PHE A 13 -6.30 174.65 65.65
C PHE A 13 -5.62 174.43 64.28
N ASN A 14 -5.74 175.36 63.33
CA ASN A 14 -5.06 175.28 62.02
C ASN A 14 -5.21 173.89 61.35
N VAL A 15 -6.37 173.26 61.55
CA VAL A 15 -6.66 171.90 61.06
C VAL A 15 -7.17 172.01 59.64
N ASP A 16 -6.31 171.67 58.71
CA ASP A 16 -6.62 171.57 57.30
C ASP A 16 -7.66 170.46 57.07
N ALA A 17 -8.93 170.88 57.01
CA ALA A 17 -10.08 169.99 56.87
C ALA A 17 -9.95 169.02 55.68
N SER A 18 -9.25 169.45 54.62
CA SER A 18 -8.95 168.62 53.44
C SER A 18 -8.11 167.38 53.78
N LYS A 19 -7.16 167.52 54.70
CA LYS A 19 -6.19 166.47 55.04
C LYS A 19 -6.81 165.39 55.93
N LEU A 20 -7.67 165.81 56.85
CA LEU A 20 -8.38 164.93 57.76
C LEU A 20 -9.45 164.11 57.02
N GLU A 21 -10.13 164.74 56.05
CA GLU A 21 -11.09 164.08 55.17
C GLU A 21 -10.39 163.09 54.22
N SER A 22 -9.21 163.44 53.68
CA SER A 22 -8.35 162.52 52.92
C SER A 22 -7.91 161.30 53.74
N LEU A 23 -7.52 161.51 55.00
CA LEU A 23 -7.09 160.40 55.88
C LEU A 23 -8.27 159.50 56.26
N ALA A 24 -9.44 160.07 56.56
CA ALA A 24 -10.65 159.30 56.81
C ALA A 24 -11.09 158.50 55.57
N ALA A 25 -10.96 159.08 54.37
CA ALA A 25 -11.21 158.38 53.12
C ALA A 25 -10.23 157.23 52.89
N LYS A 26 -8.92 157.43 53.16
CA LYS A 26 -7.91 156.36 53.09
C LYS A 26 -8.17 155.24 54.10
N ASN A 27 -8.56 155.57 55.34
CA ASN A 27 -8.87 154.57 56.35
C ASN A 27 -10.12 153.76 55.97
N ARG A 28 -11.15 154.40 55.41
CA ARG A 28 -12.31 153.71 54.83
C ARG A 28 -11.90 152.77 53.69
N ALA A 29 -11.09 153.26 52.75
CA ALA A 29 -10.62 152.45 51.63
C ALA A 29 -9.79 151.24 52.08
N LEU A 30 -8.90 151.41 53.07
CA LEU A 30 -8.10 150.32 53.64
C LEU A 30 -8.98 149.30 54.37
N ASN A 31 -9.94 149.74 55.18
CA ASN A 31 -10.86 148.83 55.88
C ASN A 31 -11.76 148.06 54.89
N GLU A 32 -12.21 148.70 53.81
CA GLU A 32 -12.90 148.00 52.72
C GLU A 32 -12.00 146.97 52.04
N GLN A 33 -10.70 147.26 51.88
CA GLN A 33 -9.74 146.33 51.29
C GLN A 33 -9.48 145.12 52.21
N ILE A 34 -9.36 145.34 53.52
CA ILE A 34 -9.22 144.28 54.52
C ILE A 34 -10.46 143.39 54.54
N ALA A 35 -11.66 143.99 54.57
CA ALA A 35 -12.91 143.23 54.55
C ALA A 35 -13.06 142.37 53.28
N ARG A 36 -12.62 142.88 52.12
CA ARG A 36 -12.58 142.09 50.88
C ARG A 36 -11.63 140.91 50.99
N LEU A 37 -10.42 141.13 51.50
CA LEU A 37 -9.41 140.06 51.66
C LEU A 37 -9.81 139.01 52.70
N GLU A 38 -10.44 139.40 53.81
CA GLU A 38 -10.96 138.46 54.80
C GLU A 38 -12.11 137.61 54.21
N GLN A 39 -13.01 138.23 53.44
CA GLN A 39 -14.09 137.53 52.76
C GLN A 39 -13.56 136.57 51.67
N GLU A 40 -12.44 136.90 51.01
CA GLU A 40 -11.75 135.99 50.09
C GLU A 40 -11.09 134.82 50.84
N ARG A 41 -10.40 135.10 51.96
CA ARG A 41 -9.76 134.08 52.80
C ARG A 41 -10.75 133.10 53.42
N GLU A 42 -11.97 133.54 53.73
CA GLU A 42 -13.03 132.65 54.23
C GLU A 42 -13.64 131.77 53.11
N LYS A 43 -13.55 132.21 51.84
CA LYS A 43 -13.97 131.44 50.65
C LYS A 43 -12.89 130.51 50.10
N GLU A 44 -11.60 130.81 50.31
CA GLU A 44 -10.47 129.95 49.95
C GLU A 44 -10.53 128.51 50.49
N PRO A 45 -10.84 128.25 51.78
CA PRO A 45 -10.90 126.88 52.30
C PRO A 45 -11.98 126.05 51.59
N ASN A 46 -13.13 126.67 51.24
CA ASN A 46 -14.19 126.02 50.46
C ASN A 46 -13.77 125.71 49.00
N ARG A 47 -12.96 126.58 48.39
CA ARG A 47 -12.41 126.33 47.05
C ARG A 47 -11.33 125.24 47.08
N LEU A 48 -10.48 125.22 48.10
CA LEU A 48 -9.46 124.19 48.27
C LEU A 48 -10.09 122.81 48.52
N GLU A 49 -11.13 122.74 49.35
CA GLU A 49 -11.84 121.49 49.63
C GLU A 49 -12.56 120.95 48.40
N SER A 50 -13.25 121.80 47.63
CA SER A 50 -13.91 121.39 46.39
C SER A 50 -12.91 120.88 45.33
N LEU A 51 -11.75 121.55 45.19
CA LEU A 51 -10.66 121.07 44.33
C LEU A 51 -10.07 119.75 44.82
N ARG A 52 -9.94 119.54 46.14
CA ARG A 52 -9.50 118.25 46.70
C ARG A 52 -10.49 117.13 46.41
N LYS A 53 -11.80 117.38 46.53
CA LYS A 53 -12.86 116.41 46.16
C LYS A 53 -12.84 116.09 44.66
N LEU A 54 -12.69 117.10 43.81
CA LEU A 54 -12.58 116.91 42.35
C LEU A 54 -11.32 116.10 42.00
N LYS A 55 -10.17 116.41 42.61
CA LYS A 55 -8.93 115.64 42.43
C LYS A 55 -9.12 114.18 42.85
N ALA A 56 -9.78 113.92 43.98
CA ALA A 56 -10.05 112.56 44.44
C ALA A 56 -10.98 111.80 43.48
N SER A 57 -12.03 112.46 42.96
CA SER A 57 -12.93 111.89 41.95
C SER A 57 -12.19 111.52 40.66
N LEU A 58 -11.40 112.47 40.12
CA LEU A 58 -10.62 112.23 38.92
C LEU A 58 -9.56 111.14 39.12
N GLN A 59 -8.95 111.07 40.31
CA GLN A 59 -8.01 110.00 40.65
C GLN A 59 -8.71 108.63 40.70
N ALA A 60 -9.94 108.56 41.23
CA ALA A 60 -10.73 107.33 41.21
C ALA A 60 -11.12 106.92 39.78
N ASP A 61 -11.46 107.87 38.91
CA ASP A 61 -11.78 107.58 37.51
C ASP A 61 -10.53 107.14 36.72
N VAL A 62 -9.36 107.75 36.97
CA VAL A 62 -8.08 107.27 36.43
C VAL A 62 -7.82 105.83 36.84
N GLN A 63 -8.05 105.47 38.10
CA GLN A 63 -7.91 104.07 38.56
C GLN A 63 -8.90 103.12 37.86
N LYS A 64 -10.16 103.54 37.66
CA LYS A 64 -11.14 102.74 36.90
C LYS A 64 -10.73 102.52 35.45
N TYR A 65 -10.27 103.57 34.76
CA TYR A 65 -9.83 103.45 33.37
C TYR A 65 -8.56 102.60 33.25
N GLN A 66 -7.62 102.72 34.19
CA GLN A 66 -6.45 101.85 34.25
C GLN A 66 -6.84 100.38 34.44
N ALA A 67 -7.77 100.08 35.34
CA ALA A 67 -8.28 98.72 35.52
C ALA A 67 -9.01 98.19 34.28
N TYR A 68 -9.81 99.04 33.62
CA TYR A 68 -10.49 98.68 32.37
C TYR A 68 -9.50 98.42 31.23
N MET A 69 -8.48 99.26 31.06
CA MET A 69 -7.42 99.06 30.08
C MET A 69 -6.68 97.74 30.33
N SER A 70 -6.27 97.48 31.58
CA SER A 70 -5.61 96.23 31.94
C SER A 70 -6.48 95.00 31.67
N ASN A 71 -7.80 95.09 31.87
CA ASN A 71 -8.73 94.02 31.53
C ASN A 71 -8.84 93.81 30.00
N LEU A 72 -8.89 94.89 29.22
CA LEU A 72 -8.91 94.80 27.75
C LEU A 72 -7.59 94.23 27.21
N GLU A 73 -6.45 94.64 27.74
CA GLU A 73 -5.13 94.10 27.38
C GLU A 73 -5.05 92.60 27.68
N SER A 74 -5.53 92.17 28.86
CA SER A 74 -5.63 90.74 29.22
C SER A 74 -6.56 89.99 28.27
N HIS A 75 -7.72 90.56 27.93
CA HIS A 75 -8.64 89.92 26.99
C HIS A 75 -8.06 89.83 25.58
N SER A 76 -7.37 90.87 25.10
CA SER A 76 -6.65 90.85 23.83
C SER A 76 -5.61 89.74 23.83
N ALA A 77 -4.79 89.63 24.87
CA ALA A 77 -3.78 88.58 24.98
C ALA A 77 -4.38 87.16 24.96
N ILE A 78 -5.55 86.96 25.58
CA ILE A 78 -6.28 85.67 25.54
C ILE A 78 -6.78 85.37 24.12
N LEU A 79 -7.31 86.37 23.41
CA LEU A 79 -7.77 86.20 22.03
C LEU A 79 -6.59 85.91 21.09
N ASP A 80 -5.48 86.59 21.25
CA ASP A 80 -4.25 86.34 20.49
C ASP A 80 -3.72 84.92 20.73
N GLN A 81 -3.73 84.46 21.99
CA GLN A 81 -3.36 83.08 22.31
C GLN A 81 -4.29 82.05 21.66
N LYS A 82 -5.62 82.31 21.67
CA LYS A 82 -6.59 81.42 21.02
C LYS A 82 -6.42 81.41 19.51
N LEU A 83 -6.16 82.56 18.90
CA LEU A 83 -5.94 82.70 17.47
C LEU A 83 -4.69 81.91 17.06
N ASN A 84 -3.58 82.07 17.78
CA ASN A 84 -2.37 81.28 17.55
C ASN A 84 -2.61 79.77 17.69
N GLY A 85 -3.37 79.35 18.71
CA GLY A 85 -3.71 77.92 18.87
C GLY A 85 -4.59 77.38 17.75
N LEU A 86 -5.51 78.19 17.20
CA LEU A 86 -6.31 77.82 16.03
C LEU A 86 -5.45 77.75 14.76
N ASP A 87 -4.47 78.65 14.58
CA ASP A 87 -3.56 78.60 13.43
C ASP A 87 -2.65 77.36 13.45
N GLU A 88 -2.17 76.95 14.63
CA GLU A 88 -1.42 75.70 14.81
C GLU A 88 -2.30 74.47 14.50
N GLU A 89 -3.55 74.49 14.94
CA GLU A 89 -4.53 73.44 14.66
C GLU A 89 -4.82 73.33 13.15
N ILE A 90 -5.07 74.45 12.49
CA ILE A 90 -5.29 74.53 11.05
C ILE A 90 -4.08 73.96 10.31
N SER A 91 -2.88 74.41 10.66
CA SER A 91 -1.63 73.94 10.04
C SER A 91 -1.45 72.42 10.20
N ARG A 92 -1.82 71.87 11.36
CA ARG A 92 -1.74 70.42 11.60
C ARG A 92 -2.73 69.64 10.76
N VAL A 93 -3.97 70.10 10.69
CA VAL A 93 -5.03 69.45 9.89
C VAL A 93 -4.73 69.56 8.40
N GLU A 94 -4.17 70.67 7.93
CA GLU A 94 -3.72 70.83 6.54
C GLU A 94 -2.63 69.82 6.18
N LEU A 95 -1.65 69.61 7.07
CA LEU A 95 -0.61 68.59 6.89
C LEU A 95 -1.20 67.17 6.82
N GLU A 96 -2.13 66.83 7.72
CA GLU A 96 -2.81 65.53 7.71
C GLU A 96 -3.66 65.32 6.44
N CYS A 97 -4.32 66.38 5.95
CA CYS A 97 -5.06 66.32 4.71
C CYS A 97 -4.13 66.03 3.51
N GLU A 98 -2.96 66.66 3.50
CA GLU A 98 -1.97 66.46 2.44
C GLU A 98 -1.37 65.06 2.45
N THR A 99 -1.04 64.51 3.63
CA THR A 99 -0.55 63.12 3.74
C THR A 99 -1.60 62.11 3.28
N MET A 100 -2.88 62.32 3.64
CA MET A 100 -3.98 61.46 3.19
C MET A 100 -4.21 61.54 1.67
N LYS A 101 -4.04 62.72 1.06
CA LYS A 101 -4.10 62.87 -0.41
C LYS A 101 -2.96 62.12 -1.11
N GLN A 102 -1.76 62.19 -0.56
CA GLN A 102 -0.60 61.46 -1.09
C GLN A 102 -0.81 59.94 -0.99
N GLU A 103 -1.30 59.45 0.15
CA GLU A 103 -1.59 58.02 0.34
C GLU A 103 -2.72 57.54 -0.59
N ASN A 104 -3.79 58.32 -0.75
CA ASN A 104 -4.87 57.96 -1.67
C ASN A 104 -4.37 57.90 -3.13
N SER A 105 -3.52 58.85 -3.53
CA SER A 105 -2.89 58.84 -4.87
C SER A 105 -1.99 57.62 -5.06
N ARG A 106 -1.26 57.21 -4.02
CA ARG A 106 -0.43 55.99 -4.03
C ARG A 106 -1.29 54.73 -4.18
N LEU A 107 -2.37 54.61 -3.42
CA LEU A 107 -3.29 53.47 -3.49
C LEU A 107 -3.98 53.40 -4.85
N GLN A 108 -4.44 54.54 -5.38
CA GLN A 108 -5.04 54.59 -6.71
C GLN A 108 -4.05 54.11 -7.78
N ASN A 109 -2.80 54.58 -7.73
CA ASN A 109 -1.75 54.13 -8.64
C ASN A 109 -1.51 52.60 -8.56
N ILE A 110 -1.55 52.02 -7.35
CA ILE A 110 -1.45 50.57 -7.18
C ILE A 110 -2.61 49.87 -7.87
N VAL A 111 -3.85 50.34 -7.65
CA VAL A 111 -5.05 49.74 -8.26
C VAL A 111 -5.04 49.88 -9.78
N ASP A 112 -4.69 51.04 -10.32
CA ASP A 112 -4.62 51.28 -11.77
C ASP A 112 -3.57 50.40 -12.46
N ASN A 113 -2.50 50.05 -11.74
CA ASN A 113 -1.43 49.19 -12.24
C ASN A 113 -1.61 47.70 -11.89
N GLN A 114 -2.73 47.30 -11.27
CA GLN A 114 -3.02 45.88 -11.06
C GLN A 114 -3.36 45.21 -12.40
N LYS A 115 -2.65 44.11 -12.68
CA LYS A 115 -2.82 43.33 -13.92
C LYS A 115 -4.11 42.50 -13.95
N TYR A 116 -4.64 42.16 -12.78
CA TYR A 116 -5.77 41.25 -12.63
C TYR A 116 -6.83 41.91 -11.78
N SER A 117 -8.07 41.84 -12.24
CA SER A 117 -9.22 42.24 -11.45
C SER A 117 -9.52 41.19 -10.38
N VAL A 118 -10.34 41.56 -9.39
CA VAL A 118 -10.86 40.62 -8.40
C VAL A 118 -11.59 39.44 -9.08
N ALA A 119 -12.37 39.73 -10.13
CA ALA A 119 -13.07 38.70 -10.91
C ALA A 119 -12.10 37.76 -11.64
N ASP A 120 -10.96 38.26 -12.13
CA ASP A 120 -9.92 37.39 -12.73
C ASP A 120 -9.30 36.47 -11.68
N ILE A 121 -9.03 36.97 -10.48
CA ILE A 121 -8.48 36.17 -9.37
C ILE A 121 -9.49 35.08 -8.95
N GLU A 122 -10.77 35.39 -8.89
CA GLU A 122 -11.83 34.42 -8.62
C GLU A 122 -11.91 33.33 -9.69
N ARG A 123 -11.86 33.72 -10.98
CA ARG A 123 -11.81 32.77 -12.09
C ARG A 123 -10.58 31.85 -12.00
N ILE A 124 -9.39 32.41 -11.79
CA ILE A 124 -8.14 31.64 -11.65
C ILE A 124 -8.24 30.66 -10.47
N ASN A 125 -8.81 31.09 -9.34
CA ASN A 125 -9.01 30.22 -8.18
C ASN A 125 -9.99 29.08 -8.48
N HIS A 126 -11.06 29.36 -9.22
CA HIS A 126 -12.01 28.33 -9.66
C HIS A 126 -11.33 27.30 -10.57
N GLU A 127 -10.67 27.74 -11.63
CA GLU A 127 -9.93 26.88 -12.55
C GLU A 127 -8.86 26.05 -11.82
N ARG A 128 -8.12 26.67 -10.88
CA ARG A 128 -7.15 25.96 -10.03
C ARG A 128 -7.81 24.86 -9.22
N ASN A 129 -8.97 25.11 -8.63
CA ASN A 129 -9.69 24.12 -7.84
C ASN A 129 -10.21 22.97 -8.72
N GLU A 130 -10.71 23.25 -9.92
CA GLU A 130 -11.13 22.22 -10.89
C GLU A 130 -9.96 21.35 -11.36
N LEU A 131 -8.81 21.97 -11.66
CA LEU A 131 -7.58 21.26 -12.00
C LEU A 131 -7.12 20.37 -10.84
N GLN A 132 -7.18 20.87 -9.60
CA GLN A 132 -6.82 20.08 -8.44
C GLN A 132 -7.74 18.87 -8.24
N GLN A 133 -9.05 19.03 -8.48
CA GLN A 133 -10.00 17.91 -8.44
C GLN A 133 -9.69 16.88 -9.53
N THR A 134 -9.35 17.35 -10.72
CA THR A 134 -8.99 16.48 -11.86
C THR A 134 -7.71 15.70 -11.57
N ILE A 135 -6.67 16.36 -11.04
CA ILE A 135 -5.44 15.71 -10.57
C ILE A 135 -5.77 14.64 -9.54
N ASN A 136 -6.55 14.97 -8.51
CA ASN A 136 -6.90 14.02 -7.46
C ASN A 136 -7.68 12.80 -8.01
N LYS A 137 -8.54 13.00 -9.02
CA LYS A 137 -9.25 11.91 -9.69
C LYS A 137 -8.29 11.03 -10.48
N LEU A 138 -7.45 11.62 -11.34
CA LEU A 138 -6.49 10.89 -12.17
C LEU A 138 -5.45 10.14 -11.33
N THR A 139 -5.00 10.71 -10.21
CA THR A 139 -4.10 10.03 -9.26
C THR A 139 -4.75 8.76 -8.70
N LYS A 140 -6.03 8.82 -8.30
CA LYS A 140 -6.75 7.63 -7.80
C LYS A 140 -6.95 6.57 -8.89
N GLU A 141 -7.26 6.99 -10.11
CA GLU A 141 -7.39 6.08 -11.26
C GLU A 141 -6.04 5.41 -11.57
N LEU A 142 -4.94 6.18 -11.52
CA LEU A 142 -3.59 5.64 -11.71
C LEU A 142 -3.21 4.62 -10.62
N GLU A 143 -3.49 4.92 -9.35
CA GLU A 143 -3.25 3.98 -8.24
C GLU A 143 -4.05 2.69 -8.42
N ALA A 144 -5.30 2.78 -8.87
CA ALA A 144 -6.13 1.61 -9.15
C ALA A 144 -5.57 0.76 -10.30
N GLU A 145 -5.16 1.37 -11.41
CA GLU A 145 -4.55 0.67 -12.55
C GLU A 145 -3.20 0.03 -12.19
N GLN A 146 -2.38 0.71 -11.37
CA GLN A 146 -1.13 0.13 -10.85
C GLN A 146 -1.40 -1.11 -9.98
N GLN A 147 -2.42 -1.05 -9.13
CA GLN A 147 -2.81 -2.20 -8.33
C GLN A 147 -3.33 -3.36 -9.20
N GLN A 148 -4.08 -3.07 -10.27
CA GLN A 148 -4.53 -4.09 -11.23
C GLN A 148 -3.34 -4.72 -11.97
N LEU A 149 -2.40 -3.91 -12.45
CA LEU A 149 -1.18 -4.40 -13.10
C LEU A 149 -0.39 -5.32 -12.16
N TRP A 150 -0.18 -4.91 -10.91
CA TRP A 150 0.51 -5.75 -9.92
C TRP A 150 -0.21 -7.08 -9.67
N ASN A 151 -1.54 -7.06 -9.59
CA ASN A 151 -2.32 -8.30 -9.46
C ASN A 151 -2.17 -9.23 -10.67
N GLU A 152 -2.15 -8.68 -11.89
CA GLU A 152 -1.94 -9.46 -13.12
C GLU A 152 -0.50 -9.98 -13.23
N GLU A 153 0.51 -9.19 -12.85
CA GLU A 153 1.89 -9.64 -12.74
C GLU A 153 2.05 -10.79 -11.74
N LEU A 154 1.36 -10.71 -10.60
CA LEU A 154 1.35 -11.79 -9.60
C LEU A 154 0.67 -13.06 -10.14
N LYS A 155 -0.45 -12.92 -10.86
CA LYS A 155 -1.11 -14.06 -11.53
C LYS A 155 -0.19 -14.68 -12.58
N TYR A 156 0.47 -13.86 -13.40
CA TYR A 156 1.42 -14.31 -14.40
C TYR A 156 2.60 -15.06 -13.76
N ALA A 157 3.20 -14.51 -12.70
CA ALA A 157 4.30 -15.14 -11.98
C ALA A 157 3.90 -16.50 -11.38
N ARG A 158 2.74 -16.58 -10.73
CA ARG A 158 2.20 -17.85 -10.20
C ARG A 158 1.92 -18.87 -11.31
N GLY A 159 1.36 -18.43 -12.43
CA GLY A 159 1.12 -19.30 -13.59
C GLY A 159 2.42 -19.84 -14.18
N LYS A 160 3.44 -18.99 -14.29
CA LYS A 160 4.77 -19.38 -14.75
C LYS A 160 5.41 -20.42 -13.82
N GLU A 161 5.38 -20.20 -12.52
CA GLU A 161 5.92 -21.14 -11.52
C GLU A 161 5.20 -22.50 -11.56
N ALA A 162 3.87 -22.51 -11.72
CA ALA A 162 3.10 -23.74 -11.86
C ALA A 162 3.50 -24.55 -13.10
N ILE A 163 3.69 -23.87 -14.24
CA ILE A 163 4.15 -24.52 -15.48
C ILE A 163 5.58 -25.05 -15.32
N GLU A 164 6.49 -24.28 -14.71
CA GLU A 164 7.86 -24.71 -14.46
C GLU A 164 7.93 -25.93 -13.54
N THR A 165 7.06 -25.99 -12.53
CA THR A 165 6.93 -27.15 -11.63
C THR A 165 6.48 -28.39 -12.40
N GLN A 166 5.41 -28.29 -13.20
CA GLN A 166 4.92 -29.40 -14.02
C GLN A 166 5.96 -29.85 -15.05
N LEU A 167 6.70 -28.90 -15.63
CA LEU A 167 7.77 -29.18 -16.58
C LEU A 167 8.92 -29.94 -15.92
N ALA A 168 9.32 -29.56 -14.71
CA ALA A 168 10.35 -30.26 -13.94
C ALA A 168 9.93 -31.69 -13.61
N GLU A 169 8.66 -31.91 -13.23
CA GLU A 169 8.10 -33.25 -13.02
C GLU A 169 8.10 -34.09 -14.29
N TYR A 170 7.66 -33.50 -15.41
CA TYR A 170 7.70 -34.14 -16.72
C TYR A 170 9.14 -34.56 -17.09
N HIS A 171 10.12 -33.66 -16.99
CA HIS A 171 11.51 -33.99 -17.30
C HIS A 171 12.07 -35.06 -16.34
N LYS A 172 11.71 -35.03 -15.06
CA LYS A 172 12.09 -36.06 -14.08
C LYS A 172 11.56 -37.43 -14.50
N LEU A 173 10.30 -37.53 -14.91
CA LEU A 173 9.68 -38.76 -15.40
C LEU A 173 10.32 -39.22 -16.72
N ALA A 174 10.49 -38.30 -17.67
CA ALA A 174 11.09 -38.60 -18.97
C ALA A 174 12.54 -39.11 -18.85
N ARG A 175 13.33 -38.56 -17.91
CA ARG A 175 14.67 -39.09 -17.59
C ARG A 175 14.61 -40.48 -16.98
N LYS A 176 13.68 -40.75 -16.04
CA LYS A 176 13.46 -42.09 -15.47
C LYS A 176 13.09 -43.12 -16.53
N LEU A 177 12.30 -42.71 -17.53
CA LEU A 177 11.92 -43.54 -18.68
C LEU A 177 12.99 -43.60 -19.77
N LYS A 178 14.16 -42.97 -19.57
CA LYS A 178 15.26 -42.90 -20.56
C LYS A 178 14.83 -42.33 -21.92
N LEU A 179 13.99 -41.29 -21.89
CA LEU A 179 13.54 -40.55 -23.08
C LEU A 179 14.36 -39.28 -23.31
N ILE A 180 14.88 -38.67 -22.25
CA ILE A 180 15.73 -37.47 -22.30
C ILE A 180 17.11 -37.86 -21.77
N PRO A 181 18.22 -37.53 -22.47
CA PRO A 181 18.32 -36.71 -23.69
C PRO A 181 17.90 -37.45 -24.99
N LYS A 182 17.89 -36.75 -26.13
CA LYS A 182 17.52 -37.26 -27.49
C LYS A 182 18.24 -38.55 -27.92
N GLY A 183 19.38 -38.89 -27.31
CA GLY A 183 20.12 -40.13 -27.56
C GLY A 183 19.91 -41.21 -26.50
N ALA A 184 18.97 -41.03 -25.57
CA ALA A 184 18.68 -42.00 -24.52
C ALA A 184 18.03 -43.26 -25.11
N GLU A 185 18.19 -44.39 -24.42
CA GLU A 185 17.83 -45.73 -24.88
C GLU A 185 16.41 -45.83 -25.47
N ASN A 186 15.42 -45.22 -24.83
CA ASN A 186 14.02 -45.30 -25.23
C ASN A 186 13.56 -44.11 -26.10
N SER A 187 14.44 -43.15 -26.37
CA SER A 187 14.10 -41.92 -27.11
C SER A 187 13.79 -42.16 -28.59
N LYS A 188 14.26 -43.29 -29.16
CA LYS A 188 14.21 -43.60 -30.61
C LYS A 188 14.65 -42.41 -31.51
N GLY A 189 15.55 -41.56 -31.01
CA GLY A 189 16.06 -40.38 -31.73
C GLY A 189 15.14 -39.14 -31.68
N TYR A 190 14.02 -39.17 -30.96
CA TYR A 190 13.14 -38.03 -30.75
C TYR A 190 13.62 -37.15 -29.60
N ASP A 191 13.42 -35.83 -29.72
CA ASP A 191 13.77 -34.87 -28.68
C ASP A 191 12.56 -34.59 -27.78
N PHE A 192 12.52 -35.26 -26.63
CA PHE A 192 11.44 -35.07 -25.65
C PHE A 192 11.68 -33.88 -24.69
N GLU A 193 12.77 -33.13 -24.84
CA GLU A 193 13.04 -32.00 -23.95
C GLU A 193 12.23 -30.76 -24.35
N ILE A 194 11.30 -30.36 -23.48
CA ILE A 194 10.58 -29.09 -23.60
C ILE A 194 11.38 -27.95 -22.95
N LYS A 195 11.68 -26.91 -23.71
CA LYS A 195 12.36 -25.68 -23.25
C LYS A 195 11.35 -24.55 -23.15
N PHE A 196 10.68 -24.42 -22.01
CA PHE A 196 9.63 -23.41 -21.84
C PHE A 196 10.17 -21.99 -22.05
N ASN A 197 9.51 -21.26 -22.96
CA ASN A 197 9.76 -19.86 -23.27
C ASN A 197 8.38 -19.18 -23.38
N PRO A 198 7.96 -18.43 -22.36
CA PRO A 198 6.66 -17.76 -22.37
C PRO A 198 6.58 -16.61 -23.39
N GLU A 199 7.71 -15.99 -23.76
CA GLU A 199 7.75 -14.91 -24.75
C GLU A 199 7.53 -15.41 -26.20
N ALA A 200 7.72 -16.69 -26.47
CA ALA A 200 7.54 -17.29 -27.79
C ALA A 200 6.06 -17.39 -28.24
N GLY A 201 5.11 -17.09 -27.36
CA GLY A 201 3.68 -17.09 -27.64
C GLY A 201 3.11 -18.47 -27.99
N ALA A 202 1.85 -18.50 -28.46
CA ALA A 202 1.10 -19.75 -28.67
C ALA A 202 1.74 -20.73 -29.67
N ASN A 203 2.60 -20.26 -30.57
CA ASN A 203 3.30 -21.10 -31.55
C ASN A 203 4.21 -22.14 -30.89
N CYS A 204 4.71 -21.89 -29.66
CA CYS A 204 5.52 -22.86 -28.94
C CYS A 204 4.72 -24.14 -28.60
N LEU A 205 3.41 -24.03 -28.33
CA LEU A 205 2.56 -25.16 -28.00
C LEU A 205 2.37 -26.11 -29.19
N VAL A 206 2.20 -25.56 -30.40
CA VAL A 206 2.11 -26.35 -31.63
C VAL A 206 3.42 -27.10 -31.86
N LYS A 207 4.56 -26.42 -31.65
CA LYS A 207 5.88 -27.05 -31.72
C LYS A 207 6.03 -28.20 -30.72
N TYR A 208 5.68 -28.00 -29.45
CA TYR A 208 5.81 -29.07 -28.45
C TYR A 208 4.84 -30.23 -28.72
N ARG A 209 3.64 -29.95 -29.25
CA ARG A 209 2.72 -31.00 -29.65
C ARG A 209 3.32 -31.89 -30.75
N ALA A 210 3.93 -31.28 -31.78
CA ALA A 210 4.58 -32.03 -32.85
C ALA A 210 5.87 -32.73 -32.39
N GLN A 211 6.68 -32.06 -31.57
CA GLN A 211 7.98 -32.55 -31.10
C GLN A 211 7.86 -33.67 -30.06
N VAL A 212 6.90 -33.56 -29.14
CA VAL A 212 6.82 -34.40 -27.93
C VAL A 212 5.58 -35.28 -27.94
N TYR A 213 4.39 -34.70 -28.09
CA TYR A 213 3.14 -35.44 -27.94
C TYR A 213 2.93 -36.49 -29.05
N VAL A 214 3.16 -36.10 -30.31
CA VAL A 214 2.98 -37.03 -31.45
C VAL A 214 3.92 -38.25 -31.34
N PRO A 215 5.25 -38.09 -31.13
CA PRO A 215 6.13 -39.25 -30.99
C PRO A 215 5.85 -40.07 -29.73
N LEU A 216 5.50 -39.44 -28.59
CA LEU A 216 5.09 -40.18 -27.39
C LEU A 216 3.87 -41.04 -27.65
N LYS A 217 2.87 -40.51 -28.36
CA LYS A 217 1.64 -41.24 -28.66
C LYS A 217 1.92 -42.40 -29.62
N GLU A 218 2.80 -42.21 -30.58
CA GLU A 218 3.24 -43.27 -31.49
C GLU A 218 4.01 -44.37 -30.75
N LEU A 219 4.97 -44.01 -29.89
CA LEU A 219 5.71 -44.95 -29.05
C LEU A 219 4.76 -45.76 -28.17
N LEU A 220 3.78 -45.11 -27.53
CA LEU A 220 2.79 -45.78 -26.69
C LEU A 220 2.00 -46.82 -27.50
N ASN A 221 1.48 -46.44 -28.67
CA ASN A 221 0.73 -47.34 -29.53
C ASN A 221 1.61 -48.53 -30.01
N GLN A 222 2.87 -48.28 -30.38
CA GLN A 222 3.81 -49.34 -30.78
C GLN A 222 4.07 -50.32 -29.61
N THR A 223 4.30 -49.80 -28.40
CA THR A 223 4.50 -50.65 -27.22
C THR A 223 3.26 -51.47 -26.89
N GLU A 224 2.06 -50.90 -27.03
CA GLU A 224 0.79 -51.60 -26.80
C GLU A 224 0.59 -52.74 -27.82
N GLU A 225 0.95 -52.51 -29.09
CA GLU A 225 0.90 -53.54 -30.13
C GLU A 225 1.91 -54.67 -29.88
N GLU A 226 3.14 -54.34 -29.46
CA GLU A 226 4.16 -55.33 -29.09
C GLU A 226 3.73 -56.18 -27.88
N ILE A 227 3.13 -55.56 -26.87
CA ILE A 227 2.56 -56.26 -25.70
C ILE A 227 1.47 -57.23 -26.16
N ASN A 228 0.55 -56.78 -27.01
CA ASN A 228 -0.52 -57.63 -27.53
C ASN A 228 0.02 -58.82 -28.36
N LYS A 229 1.04 -58.59 -29.20
CA LYS A 229 1.72 -59.66 -29.94
C LYS A 229 2.37 -60.67 -29.01
N ALA A 230 3.06 -60.21 -27.97
CA ALA A 230 3.68 -61.07 -26.97
C ALA A 230 2.64 -61.88 -26.18
N LEU A 231 1.52 -61.27 -25.77
CA LEU A 231 0.41 -61.94 -25.09
C LEU A 231 -0.22 -63.02 -25.96
N ASN A 232 -0.50 -62.74 -27.24
CA ASN A 232 -1.04 -63.73 -28.16
C ASN A 232 -0.08 -64.91 -28.37
N LYS A 233 1.23 -64.63 -28.49
CA LYS A 233 2.25 -65.67 -28.59
C LYS A 233 2.33 -66.53 -27.32
N LYS A 234 2.23 -65.90 -26.15
CA LYS A 234 2.17 -66.60 -24.85
C LYS A 234 0.97 -67.55 -24.81
N MET A 235 -0.22 -67.08 -25.19
CA MET A 235 -1.44 -67.91 -25.22
C MET A 235 -1.26 -69.12 -26.13
N GLY A 236 -0.74 -68.93 -27.35
CA GLY A 236 -0.47 -70.05 -28.26
C GLY A 236 0.56 -71.06 -27.70
N LEU A 237 1.58 -70.58 -26.97
CA LEU A 237 2.53 -71.48 -26.29
C LEU A 237 1.87 -72.23 -25.13
N GLU A 238 1.00 -71.58 -24.36
CA GLU A 238 0.21 -72.21 -23.29
C GLU A 238 -0.70 -73.32 -23.85
N ASP A 239 -1.38 -73.07 -24.97
CA ASP A 239 -2.20 -74.08 -25.67
C ASP A 239 -1.37 -75.29 -26.12
N THR A 240 -0.19 -75.05 -26.72
CA THR A 240 0.70 -76.16 -27.13
C THR A 240 1.24 -76.95 -25.94
N LEU A 241 1.50 -76.28 -24.82
CA LEU A 241 1.94 -76.92 -23.59
C LEU A 241 0.83 -77.81 -23.01
N GLU A 242 -0.42 -77.35 -23.04
CA GLU A 242 -1.57 -78.14 -22.63
C GLU A 242 -1.76 -79.38 -23.53
N GLN A 243 -1.65 -79.23 -24.84
CA GLN A 243 -1.69 -80.36 -25.79
C GLN A 243 -0.56 -81.37 -25.56
N LEU A 244 0.67 -80.92 -25.32
CA LEU A 244 1.77 -81.84 -25.01
C LEU A 244 1.53 -82.57 -23.68
N ASN A 245 0.97 -81.89 -22.68
CA ASN A 245 0.62 -82.52 -21.42
C ASN A 245 -0.45 -83.61 -21.59
N THR A 246 -1.49 -83.37 -22.40
CA THR A 246 -2.49 -84.40 -22.70
C THR A 246 -1.86 -85.60 -23.40
N MET A 247 -1.02 -85.38 -24.41
CA MET A 247 -0.26 -86.46 -25.09
C MET A 247 0.65 -87.24 -24.13
N ILE A 248 1.35 -86.55 -23.22
CA ILE A 248 2.19 -87.21 -22.20
C ILE A 248 1.32 -88.08 -21.28
N THR A 249 0.15 -87.58 -20.86
CA THR A 249 -0.75 -88.38 -20.01
C THR A 249 -1.28 -89.61 -20.74
N GLU A 250 -1.58 -89.50 -22.03
CA GLU A 250 -2.01 -90.62 -22.87
C GLU A 250 -0.89 -91.63 -23.08
N SER A 251 0.30 -91.19 -23.48
CA SER A 251 1.48 -92.06 -23.62
C SER A 251 1.83 -92.78 -22.30
N ARG A 252 1.73 -92.08 -21.16
CA ARG A 252 1.89 -92.71 -19.83
C ARG A 252 0.83 -93.77 -19.55
N ARG A 253 -0.42 -93.61 -20.00
CA ARG A 253 -1.44 -94.66 -19.92
C ARG A 253 -1.06 -95.84 -20.80
N SER A 254 -0.68 -95.62 -22.06
CA SER A 254 -0.27 -96.69 -22.98
C SER A 254 0.94 -97.48 -22.47
N VAL A 255 1.95 -96.81 -21.89
CA VAL A 255 3.10 -97.49 -21.27
C VAL A 255 2.65 -98.33 -20.07
N ARG A 256 1.68 -97.86 -19.28
CA ARG A 256 1.12 -98.63 -18.16
C ARG A 256 0.42 -99.90 -18.64
N THR A 257 -0.45 -99.79 -19.66
CA THR A 257 -1.16 -100.95 -20.22
C THR A 257 -0.20 -101.96 -20.83
N LEU A 258 0.81 -101.51 -21.58
CA LEU A 258 1.85 -102.40 -22.14
C LEU A 258 2.66 -103.10 -21.04
N LYS A 259 3.00 -102.39 -19.95
CA LYS A 259 3.66 -103.02 -18.79
C LYS A 259 2.80 -104.10 -18.15
N GLU A 260 1.50 -103.85 -18.01
CA GLU A 260 0.55 -104.85 -17.50
C GLU A 260 0.44 -106.07 -18.44
N GLU A 261 0.46 -105.88 -19.76
CA GLU A 261 0.49 -106.98 -20.73
C GLU A 261 1.78 -107.78 -20.69
N VAL A 262 2.93 -107.11 -20.63
CA VAL A 262 4.24 -107.77 -20.48
C VAL A 262 4.27 -108.61 -19.21
N GLN A 263 3.77 -108.08 -18.09
CA GLN A 263 3.68 -108.85 -16.84
C GLN A 263 2.82 -110.10 -16.99
N LYS A 264 1.65 -109.99 -17.64
CA LYS A 264 0.79 -111.17 -17.91
C LYS A 264 1.48 -112.22 -18.79
N LEU A 265 2.23 -111.79 -19.81
CA LEU A 265 2.98 -112.70 -20.66
C LEU A 265 4.14 -113.36 -19.92
N ASP A 266 4.82 -112.62 -19.04
CA ASP A 266 5.90 -113.16 -18.21
C ASP A 266 5.35 -114.20 -17.21
N ASP A 267 4.23 -113.89 -16.54
CA ASP A 267 3.53 -114.83 -15.65
C ASP A 267 3.10 -116.10 -16.41
N LEU A 268 2.57 -115.96 -17.64
CA LEU A 268 2.19 -117.07 -18.50
C LEU A 268 3.41 -117.90 -18.95
N HIS A 269 4.51 -117.25 -19.30
CA HIS A 269 5.75 -117.92 -19.67
C HIS A 269 6.31 -118.72 -18.49
N GLN A 270 6.36 -118.13 -17.29
CA GLN A 270 6.77 -118.83 -16.07
C GLN A 270 5.87 -120.04 -15.76
N GLN A 271 4.56 -119.91 -15.96
CA GLN A 271 3.63 -121.05 -15.83
C GLN A 271 3.96 -122.15 -16.85
N LYS A 272 4.17 -121.80 -18.12
CA LYS A 272 4.51 -122.77 -19.18
C LYS A 272 5.84 -123.48 -18.95
N VAL A 273 6.85 -122.75 -18.43
CA VAL A 273 8.13 -123.35 -18.04
C VAL A 273 7.92 -124.37 -16.92
N LYS A 274 7.13 -124.04 -15.88
CA LYS A 274 6.80 -125.01 -14.81
C LYS A 274 6.05 -126.23 -15.33
N GLU A 275 5.05 -126.03 -16.20
CA GLU A 275 4.31 -127.14 -16.83
C GLU A 275 5.25 -128.05 -17.63
N ALA A 276 6.18 -127.48 -18.41
CA ALA A 276 7.18 -128.24 -19.15
C ALA A 276 8.15 -129.00 -18.22
N GLU A 277 8.63 -128.37 -17.14
CA GLU A 277 9.48 -129.03 -16.15
C GLU A 277 8.76 -130.19 -15.42
N GLU A 278 7.46 -130.05 -15.16
CA GLU A 278 6.64 -131.11 -14.58
C GLU A 278 6.41 -132.27 -15.56
N GLU A 279 6.18 -131.97 -16.84
CA GLU A 279 6.04 -132.98 -17.89
C GLU A 279 7.37 -133.70 -18.15
N ASP A 280 8.49 -132.97 -18.21
CA ASP A 280 9.83 -133.56 -18.34
C ASP A 280 10.12 -134.52 -17.17
N LYS A 281 9.75 -134.15 -15.94
CA LYS A 281 9.84 -135.06 -14.78
C LYS A 281 8.94 -136.28 -14.95
N ARG A 282 7.72 -136.12 -15.47
CA ARG A 282 6.81 -137.24 -15.71
C ARG A 282 7.37 -138.19 -16.77
N CYS A 283 7.82 -137.66 -17.91
CA CYS A 283 8.46 -138.43 -18.96
C CYS A 283 9.73 -139.14 -18.44
N ALA A 284 10.55 -138.48 -17.63
CA ALA A 284 11.73 -139.10 -17.01
C ALA A 284 11.33 -140.27 -16.09
N ASN A 285 10.29 -140.10 -15.26
CA ASN A 285 9.78 -141.17 -14.40
C ASN A 285 9.18 -142.34 -15.22
N GLU A 286 8.45 -142.05 -16.29
CA GLU A 286 7.92 -143.06 -17.21
C GLU A 286 9.03 -143.81 -17.94
N LEU A 287 10.07 -143.09 -18.39
CA LEU A 287 11.25 -143.68 -19.01
C LEU A 287 11.95 -144.63 -18.03
N GLU A 288 12.16 -144.23 -16.78
CA GLU A 288 12.75 -145.07 -15.73
C GLU A 288 11.88 -146.31 -15.43
N SER A 289 10.55 -146.15 -15.41
CA SER A 289 9.60 -147.26 -15.25
C SER A 289 9.65 -148.25 -16.41
N LEU A 290 9.66 -147.73 -17.65
CA LEU A 290 9.77 -148.54 -18.87
C LEU A 290 11.12 -149.24 -18.94
N GLU A 291 12.20 -148.59 -18.51
CA GLU A 291 13.54 -149.17 -18.45
C GLU A 291 13.62 -150.31 -17.42
N LYS A 292 12.97 -150.15 -16.25
CA LYS A 292 12.76 -151.25 -15.29
C LYS A 292 11.95 -152.40 -15.90
N HIS A 293 10.87 -152.09 -16.62
CA HIS A 293 10.04 -153.11 -17.27
C HIS A 293 10.79 -153.84 -18.40
N LYS A 294 11.61 -153.11 -19.18
CA LYS A 294 12.52 -153.69 -20.16
C LYS A 294 13.50 -154.64 -19.50
N HIS A 295 14.12 -154.24 -18.38
CA HIS A 295 15.06 -155.08 -17.65
C HIS A 295 14.39 -156.35 -17.08
N LEU A 296 13.13 -156.27 -16.63
CA LEU A 296 12.34 -157.42 -16.20
C LEU A 296 12.03 -158.37 -17.38
N LEU A 297 11.65 -157.82 -18.54
CA LEU A 297 11.42 -158.61 -19.75
C LEU A 297 12.71 -159.25 -20.26
N GLU A 298 13.84 -158.54 -20.27
CA GLU A 298 15.14 -159.10 -20.63
C GLU A 298 15.55 -160.21 -19.66
N SER A 299 15.28 -160.06 -18.35
CA SER A 299 15.45 -161.13 -17.37
C SER A 299 14.55 -162.33 -17.65
N ALA A 300 13.25 -162.12 -17.89
CA ALA A 300 12.28 -163.19 -18.15
C ALA A 300 12.52 -163.88 -19.50
N VAL A 301 12.93 -163.14 -20.53
CA VAL A 301 13.35 -163.69 -21.82
C VAL A 301 14.63 -164.50 -21.62
N ASN A 302 15.63 -164.00 -20.89
CA ASN A 302 16.84 -164.77 -20.60
C ASN A 302 16.56 -166.01 -19.74
N GLU A 303 15.63 -165.95 -18.79
CA GLU A 303 15.13 -167.11 -18.04
C GLU A 303 14.41 -168.09 -18.95
N GLY A 304 13.47 -167.63 -19.78
CA GLY A 304 12.77 -168.47 -20.75
C GLY A 304 13.69 -169.05 -21.83
N LEU A 305 14.74 -168.33 -22.21
CA LEU A 305 15.80 -168.81 -23.10
C LEU A 305 16.63 -169.88 -22.38
N SER A 306 16.93 -169.69 -21.09
CA SER A 306 17.60 -170.68 -20.25
C SER A 306 16.73 -171.92 -20.02
N GLU A 307 15.42 -171.77 -19.82
CA GLU A 307 14.47 -172.87 -19.68
C GLU A 307 14.31 -173.62 -21.00
N ALA A 308 14.17 -172.94 -22.13
CA ALA A 308 14.15 -173.56 -23.45
C ALA A 308 15.49 -174.24 -23.81
N MET A 309 16.63 -173.69 -23.38
CA MET A 309 17.94 -174.34 -23.52
C MET A 309 18.03 -175.60 -22.65
N ASN A 310 17.49 -175.56 -21.43
CA ASN A 310 17.42 -176.72 -20.53
C ASN A 310 16.44 -177.79 -21.04
N GLU A 311 15.31 -177.40 -21.66
CA GLU A 311 14.37 -178.32 -22.32
C GLU A 311 14.96 -178.92 -23.61
N LEU A 312 15.73 -178.16 -24.38
CA LEU A 312 16.49 -178.68 -25.52
C LEU A 312 17.57 -179.67 -25.08
N ASP A 313 18.27 -179.39 -23.97
CA ASP A 313 19.24 -180.30 -23.35
C ASP A 313 18.58 -181.56 -22.77
N ALA A 314 17.32 -181.46 -22.32
CA ALA A 314 16.54 -182.60 -21.85
C ALA A 314 16.04 -183.49 -23.01
N ILE A 315 15.65 -182.89 -24.15
CA ILE A 315 15.21 -183.61 -25.36
C ILE A 315 16.39 -184.25 -26.11
N GLN A 316 17.62 -183.80 -25.90
CA GLN A 316 18.82 -184.41 -26.49
C GLN A 316 19.42 -185.57 -25.67
N ARG A 317 18.77 -186.02 -24.59
CA ARG A 317 19.27 -187.12 -23.73
C ARG A 317 18.42 -188.40 -23.67
N GLU A 318 17.29 -188.52 -24.38
CA GLU A 318 16.57 -189.79 -24.63
C GLU A 318 15.88 -189.79 -26.00
#